data_AF-R0AJN7-F1
#
_entry.id   AF-R0AJN7-F1
#
_cell.length_a   1.000
_cell.length_b   1.000
_cell.length_c   1.000
_cell.angle_alpha   90.00
_cell.angle_beta   90.00
_cell.angle_gamma   90.00
#
_symmetry.space_group_name_H-M   'P 1'
#
loop_
_entity.id
_entity.type
_entity.pdbx_description
1 polymer ?
#
loop_
_entity_poly.entity_id
_entity_poly.type
_entity_poly.pdbx_seq_one_letter_code
_entity_poly.pdbx_strand_id
1 'polypeptide(L)'
;MIVLDFLIGNTDRHFNKFGLIRNAVTLEWIGVAPIFDCGTSLWYNTQERLIKPLSPNLPAKPFKKTHREQIKLVKDFSWLDMKKLKGMEEEMEEILSQSPYISRERRAVLCDAF
;
A
#
# COMPACT_ATOMS: atom_id res chain seq x y z
N MET A 1 6.75 0.19 5.69
CA MET A 1 5.32 0.45 5.99
C MET A 1 4.79 1.67 5.23
N ILE A 2 5.13 2.91 5.61
CA ILE A 2 4.57 4.13 5.01
C ILE A 2 4.73 4.17 3.47
N VAL A 3 5.91 3.81 2.95
CA VAL A 3 6.14 3.77 1.50
C VAL A 3 5.25 2.75 0.81
N LEU A 4 5.13 1.53 1.35
CA LEU A 4 4.24 0.52 0.78
C LEU A 4 2.78 0.98 0.83
N ASP A 5 2.31 1.48 1.98
CA ASP A 5 0.94 1.97 2.11
C ASP A 5 0.64 3.12 1.15
N PHE A 6 1.64 3.96 0.85
CA PHE A 6 1.53 4.99 -0.19
C PHE A 6 1.36 4.39 -1.59
N LEU A 7 2.19 3.40 -1.96
CA LEU A 7 2.11 2.72 -3.25
C LEU A 7 0.75 2.06 -3.47
N ILE A 8 0.24 1.34 -2.46
CA ILE A 8 -1.02 0.57 -2.59
C ILE A 8 -2.26 1.37 -2.17
N GLY A 9 -2.11 2.62 -1.74
CA GLY A 9 -3.19 3.45 -1.25
C GLY A 9 -3.94 2.86 -0.05
N ASN A 10 -3.24 2.28 0.93
CA ASN A 10 -3.87 1.67 2.10
C ASN A 10 -4.45 2.71 3.06
N THR A 11 -5.78 2.73 3.16
CA THR A 11 -6.50 3.74 3.95
C THR A 11 -6.68 3.39 5.44
N ASP A 12 -6.30 2.17 5.86
CA ASP A 12 -6.60 1.69 7.22
C ASP A 12 -5.38 1.25 8.03
N ARG A 13 -4.16 1.68 7.68
CA ARG A 13 -2.98 1.39 8.52
C ARG A 13 -3.06 2.14 9.87
N HIS A 14 -3.61 1.51 10.92
CA HIS A 14 -3.62 2.06 12.29
C HIS A 14 -2.66 1.32 13.22
N PHE A 15 -2.54 1.77 14.48
CA PHE A 15 -1.56 1.28 15.46
C PHE A 15 -1.62 -0.22 15.77
N ASN A 16 -2.73 -0.90 15.44
CA ASN A 16 -2.87 -2.34 15.64
C ASN A 16 -2.62 -3.14 14.36
N LYS A 17 -2.29 -2.47 13.24
CA LYS A 17 -2.04 -3.08 11.92
C LYS A 17 -0.57 -2.96 11.49
N PHE A 18 0.33 -2.80 12.44
CA PHE A 18 1.76 -3.02 12.26
C PHE A 18 2.35 -3.45 13.59
N GLY A 19 3.52 -4.08 13.55
CA GLY A 19 4.12 -4.64 14.74
C GLY A 19 5.63 -4.57 14.72
N LEU A 20 6.21 -4.90 15.87
CA LEU A 20 7.63 -5.10 16.04
C LEU A 20 7.85 -6.56 16.44
N ILE A 21 8.95 -7.14 15.97
CA ILE A 21 9.38 -8.47 16.38
C ILE A 21 10.41 -8.31 17.49
N ARG A 22 10.24 -9.08 18.56
CA ARG A 22 11.19 -9.19 19.67
C ARG A 22 11.46 -10.64 20.01
N ASN A 23 12.64 -10.91 20.57
CA ASN A 23 12.93 -12.20 21.16
C ASN A 23 11.99 -12.42 22.35
N ALA A 24 11.29 -13.56 22.39
CA ALA A 24 10.31 -13.83 23.44
C ALA A 24 10.94 -14.05 24.83
N VAL A 25 12.21 -14.46 24.88
CA VAL A 25 12.96 -14.75 26.12
C VAL A 25 13.75 -13.53 26.57
N THR A 26 14.58 -12.95 25.69
CA THR A 26 15.47 -11.83 26.06
C THR A 26 14.79 -10.46 25.99
N LEU A 27 13.62 -10.39 25.36
CA LEU A 27 12.88 -9.15 25.04
C LEU A 27 13.62 -8.19 24.09
N GLU A 28 14.78 -8.59 23.57
CA GLU A 28 15.56 -7.81 22.62
C GLU A 28 14.79 -7.56 21.32
N TRP A 29 14.93 -6.35 20.80
CA TRP A 29 14.34 -5.96 19.52
C TRP A 29 15.05 -6.69 18.37
N ILE A 30 14.26 -7.30 17.48
CA ILE A 30 14.75 -8.00 16.29
C ILE A 30 14.51 -7.15 15.04
N GLY A 31 13.33 -6.53 14.95
CA GLY A 31 12.96 -5.80 13.74
C GLY A 31 11.50 -5.36 13.71
N VAL A 32 11.05 -4.94 12.54
CA VAL A 32 9.64 -4.64 12.26
C VAL A 32 8.96 -5.94 11.80
N ALA A 33 7.71 -6.17 12.21
CA ALA A 33 6.94 -7.30 11.70
C ALA A 33 6.67 -7.14 10.19
N PRO A 34 6.57 -8.25 9.43
CA PRO A 34 6.04 -8.22 8.08
C PRO A 34 4.72 -7.47 8.02
N ILE A 35 4.46 -6.79 6.91
CA ILE A 35 3.21 -6.05 6.75
C ILE A 35 2.06 -7.06 6.56
N PHE A 36 0.94 -6.81 7.24
CA PHE A 36 -0.28 -7.61 7.18
C PHE A 36 -1.52 -6.72 7.10
N ASP A 37 -2.69 -7.32 6.87
CA ASP A 37 -3.99 -6.62 6.88
C ASP A 37 -4.01 -5.39 5.95
N CYS A 38 -3.81 -5.66 4.66
CA CYS A 38 -3.82 -4.68 3.57
C CYS A 38 -5.11 -4.74 2.72
N GLY A 39 -6.19 -5.34 3.22
CA GLY A 39 -7.43 -5.51 2.45
C GLY A 39 -8.12 -4.18 2.09
N THR A 40 -7.84 -3.13 2.85
CA THR A 40 -8.31 -1.74 2.68
C THR A 40 -7.42 -0.89 1.77
N SER A 41 -6.77 -1.54 0.81
CA SER A 41 -5.90 -0.95 -0.21
C SER A 41 -6.58 -0.97 -1.58
N LEU A 42 -5.91 -0.44 -2.61
CA LEU A 42 -6.32 -0.53 -4.02
C LEU A 42 -7.78 -0.10 -4.26
N TRP A 43 -8.20 0.95 -3.53
CA TRP A 43 -9.54 1.53 -3.61
C TRP A 43 -10.66 0.49 -3.51
N TYR A 44 -10.50 -0.55 -2.68
CA TYR A 44 -11.40 -1.72 -2.59
C TYR A 44 -12.91 -1.39 -2.55
N ASN A 45 -13.28 -0.24 -1.96
CA ASN A 45 -14.66 0.22 -1.78
C ASN A 45 -15.06 1.38 -2.72
N THR A 46 -14.26 1.72 -3.73
CA THR A 46 -14.53 2.81 -4.67
C THR A 46 -14.86 2.23 -6.03
N GLN A 47 -15.95 2.70 -6.64
CA GLN A 47 -16.32 2.32 -8.01
C GLN A 47 -15.22 2.73 -8.99
N GLU A 48 -14.91 1.88 -9.97
CA GLU A 48 -13.81 2.02 -10.94
C GLU A 48 -13.75 3.41 -11.58
N ARG A 49 -14.87 3.97 -12.04
CA ARG A 49 -14.95 5.32 -12.64
C ARG A 49 -14.61 6.48 -11.69
N LEU A 50 -14.58 6.23 -10.38
CA LEU A 50 -14.30 7.21 -9.33
C LEU A 50 -12.91 7.03 -8.71
N ILE A 51 -12.18 5.98 -9.09
CA ILE A 51 -10.81 5.76 -8.63
C ILE A 51 -9.93 6.89 -9.17
N LYS A 52 -9.24 7.58 -8.27
CA LYS A 52 -8.34 8.70 -8.58
C LYS A 52 -7.00 8.46 -7.89
N PRO A 53 -6.08 7.71 -8.51
CA PRO A 53 -4.85 7.28 -7.86
C PRO A 53 -3.98 8.45 -7.38
N LEU A 54 -3.91 9.50 -8.19
CA LEU A 54 -3.12 10.70 -7.93
C LEU A 54 -3.84 11.74 -7.04
N SER A 55 -4.94 11.36 -6.39
CA SER A 55 -5.70 12.27 -5.53
C SER A 55 -4.84 12.74 -4.34
N PRO A 56 -4.64 14.06 -4.15
CA PRO A 56 -3.85 14.56 -3.01
C PRO A 56 -4.54 14.32 -1.66
N ASN A 57 -5.84 14.02 -1.69
CA ASN A 57 -6.69 13.85 -0.52
C ASN A 57 -6.94 12.38 -0.18
N LEU A 58 -6.20 11.43 -0.75
CA LEU A 58 -6.34 10.03 -0.40
C LEU A 58 -6.09 9.84 1.10
N PRO A 59 -7.08 9.38 1.88
CA PRO A 59 -6.98 9.31 3.34
C PRO A 59 -5.86 8.37 3.76
N ALA A 60 -5.20 8.70 4.86
CA ALA A 60 -4.23 7.80 5.46
C ALA A 60 -4.33 7.82 6.99
N LYS A 61 -3.72 6.80 7.59
CA LYS A 61 -3.52 6.61 9.02
C LYS A 61 -2.09 6.07 9.23
N PRO A 62 -1.50 6.14 10.43
CA PRO A 62 -2.03 6.75 11.65
C PRO A 62 -1.51 8.17 11.92
N PHE A 63 -0.47 8.63 11.22
CA PHE A 63 0.30 9.82 11.63
C PHE A 63 -0.17 11.11 10.96
N LYS A 64 -0.72 11.02 9.74
CA LYS A 64 -1.25 12.15 8.97
C LYS A 64 -2.56 11.75 8.32
N LYS A 65 -3.37 12.76 7.97
CA LYS A 65 -4.71 12.56 7.41
C LYS A 65 -4.71 12.07 5.97
N THR A 66 -3.64 12.26 5.21
CA THR A 66 -3.55 11.88 3.80
C THR A 66 -2.22 11.21 3.49
N HIS A 67 -2.20 10.36 2.45
CA HIS A 67 -0.98 9.71 1.98
C HIS A 67 0.09 10.73 1.57
N ARG A 68 -0.33 11.82 0.91
CA ARG A 68 0.55 12.93 0.49
C ARG A 68 1.27 13.59 1.66
N GLU A 69 0.63 13.75 2.82
CA GLU A 69 1.30 14.29 4.00
C GLU A 69 2.06 13.20 4.77
N GLN A 70 1.57 11.97 4.77
CA GLN A 70 2.21 10.88 5.51
C GLN A 70 3.54 10.45 4.91
N ILE A 71 3.66 10.40 3.57
CA ILE A 71 4.91 10.03 2.90
C ILE A 71 6.06 10.99 3.22
N LYS A 72 5.76 12.25 3.54
CA LYS A 72 6.77 13.25 3.96
C LYS A 72 7.45 12.93 5.29
N LEU A 73 6.92 11.96 6.06
CA LEU A 73 7.57 11.46 7.27
C LEU A 73 8.76 10.55 6.95
N VAL A 74 8.80 9.95 5.75
CA VAL A 74 9.95 9.19 5.27
C VAL A 74 11.02 10.18 4.83
N LYS A 75 12.19 10.13 5.48
CA LYS A 75 13.31 11.06 5.22
C LYS A 75 14.39 10.46 4.33
N ASP A 76 14.45 9.14 4.27
CA ASP A 76 15.44 8.42 3.48
C ASP A 76 14.74 7.37 2.60
N PHE A 77 15.07 7.43 1.31
CA PHE A 77 14.60 6.52 0.26
C PHE A 77 15.75 5.76 -0.39
N SER A 78 16.98 5.84 0.15
CA SER A 78 18.16 5.17 -0.40
C SER A 78 18.02 3.65 -0.50
N TRP A 79 17.17 3.06 0.34
CA TRP A 79 16.84 1.63 0.34
C TRP A 79 15.86 1.22 -0.77
N LEU A 80 15.13 2.17 -1.38
CA LEU A 80 14.10 1.90 -2.37
C LEU A 80 14.71 1.87 -3.77
N ASP A 81 14.78 0.67 -4.36
CA ASP A 81 15.16 0.50 -5.75
C ASP A 81 13.92 0.51 -6.65
N MET A 82 13.63 1.68 -7.24
CA MET A 82 12.48 1.87 -8.14
C MET A 82 12.52 0.94 -9.36
N LYS A 83 13.70 0.44 -9.76
CA LYS A 83 13.81 -0.48 -10.90
C LYS A 83 13.15 -1.83 -10.61
N LYS A 84 13.05 -2.21 -9.32
CA LYS A 84 12.36 -3.43 -8.91
C LYS A 84 10.84 -3.35 -9.00
N LEU A 85 10.29 -2.15 -9.21
CA LEU A 85 8.85 -1.95 -9.45
C LEU A 85 8.51 -2.01 -10.94
N LYS A 86 9.50 -2.06 -11.83
CA LYS A 86 9.25 -2.20 -13.26
C LYS A 86 8.59 -3.55 -13.54
N GLY A 87 7.46 -3.55 -14.23
CA GLY A 87 6.72 -4.78 -14.53
C GLY A 87 5.59 -5.06 -13.55
N MET A 88 5.38 -4.18 -12.56
CA MET A 88 4.36 -4.36 -11.52
C MET A 88 2.96 -4.24 -12.10
N GLU A 89 2.78 -3.39 -13.12
CA GLU A 89 1.55 -3.21 -13.85
C GLU A 89 1.10 -4.51 -14.54
N GLU A 90 2.03 -5.25 -15.18
CA GLU A 90 1.73 -6.55 -15.78
C GLU A 90 1.51 -7.65 -14.73
N GLU A 91 2.32 -7.71 -13.68
CA GLU A 91 2.14 -8.68 -12.59
C GLU A 91 0.78 -8.46 -11.88
N MET A 92 0.38 -7.21 -11.69
CA MET A 92 -0.93 -6.88 -11.14
C MET A 92 -2.07 -7.31 -12.06
N GLU A 93 -1.99 -7.08 -13.39
CA GLU A 93 -3.02 -7.57 -14.32
C GLU A 93 -3.07 -9.10 -14.30
N GLU A 94 -1.93 -9.80 -14.29
CA GLU A 94 -1.87 -11.26 -14.21
C GLU A 94 -2.55 -11.79 -12.94
N ILE A 95 -2.32 -11.17 -11.79
CA ILE A 95 -2.95 -11.57 -10.52
C ILE A 95 -4.44 -11.24 -10.51
N LEU A 96 -4.81 -10.00 -10.86
CA LEU A 96 -6.19 -9.51 -10.73
C LEU A 96 -7.13 -10.16 -11.77
N SER A 97 -6.63 -10.52 -12.95
CA SER A 97 -7.41 -11.16 -14.02
C SER A 97 -7.84 -12.59 -13.69
N GLN A 98 -7.19 -13.25 -12.72
CA GLN A 98 -7.58 -14.58 -12.24
C GLN A 98 -8.92 -14.57 -11.49
N SER A 99 -9.37 -13.42 -10.99
CA SER A 99 -10.66 -13.30 -10.31
C SER A 99 -11.77 -12.92 -11.29
N PRO A 100 -12.85 -13.71 -11.41
CA PRO A 100 -13.99 -13.35 -12.25
C PRO A 100 -14.79 -12.16 -11.69
N TYR A 101 -14.49 -11.71 -10.47
CA TYR A 101 -15.19 -10.64 -9.78
C TYR A 101 -14.55 -9.26 -9.96
N ILE A 102 -13.39 -9.18 -10.63
CA ILE A 102 -12.69 -7.92 -10.86
C ILE A 102 -12.83 -7.57 -12.34
N SER A 103 -13.65 -6.55 -12.63
CA SER A 103 -13.91 -6.13 -14.01
C SER A 103 -12.64 -5.63 -14.71
N ARG A 104 -12.62 -5.74 -16.04
CA ARG A 104 -11.50 -5.25 -16.85
C ARG A 104 -11.23 -3.77 -16.64
N GLU A 105 -12.29 -2.96 -16.52
CA GLU A 105 -12.22 -1.52 -16.29
C GLU A 105 -11.55 -1.21 -14.95
N ARG A 106 -11.89 -1.98 -13.91
CA ARG A 106 -11.27 -1.83 -12.59
C ARG A 106 -9.79 -2.18 -12.64
N ARG A 107 -9.42 -3.29 -13.29
CA ARG A 107 -8.01 -3.69 -13.40
C ARG A 107 -7.19 -2.67 -14.17
N ALA A 108 -7.69 -2.18 -15.30
CA ALA A 108 -7.03 -1.15 -16.10
C ALA A 108 -6.71 0.10 -15.25
N VAL A 109 -7.69 0.64 -14.53
CA VAL A 109 -7.48 1.84 -13.70
C VAL A 109 -6.53 1.57 -12.51
N LEU A 110 -6.50 0.35 -11.97
CA LEU A 110 -5.57 -0.02 -10.91
C LEU A 110 -4.15 -0.25 -11.41
N CYS A 111 -3.96 -0.83 -12.59
CA CYS A 111 -2.64 -1.06 -13.16
C CYS A 111 -2.01 0.24 -13.66
N ASP A 112 -2.80 1.13 -14.29
CA ASP A 112 -2.37 2.48 -14.70
C ASP A 112 -1.95 3.38 -13.53
N ALA A 113 -2.21 2.98 -12.28
CA ALA A 113 -1.83 3.70 -11.09
C ALA A 113 -0.36 3.51 -10.67
N PHE A 114 0.32 2.49 -11.21
CA PHE A 114 1.70 2.11 -10.91
C PHE A 114 2.64 2.49 -12.05
#